data_AF-A0A819QQ77-F1
#
_entry.id   AF-A0A819QQ77-F1
#
_cell.length_a   1.000
_cell.length_b   1.000
_cell.length_c   1.000
_cell.angle_alpha   90.00
_cell.angle_beta   90.00
_cell.angle_gamma   90.00
#
_symmetry.space_group_name_H-M   'P 1'
#
loop_
_entity.id
_entity.type
_entity.pdbx_description
1 polymer ?
#
loop_
_entity_poly.entity_id
_entity_poly.type
_entity_poly.pdbx_seq_one_letter_code
_entity_poly.pdbx_strand_id
1 'polypeptide(L)'
;MRYYQYFKWHGSFLVQMEFNNGNVQGNGTDDVGSYDVTGSYSTDDNRLTLTKQYKRGTGDPRENFGHQVKIDLKWNDQAQHFDGQWVVRTASYFGQDKFELKLRPYVNAV
;
A
#
# COMPACT_ATOMS: atom_id res chain seq x y z
N MET A 1 -4.32 3.77 4.53
CA MET A 1 -4.51 2.49 3.82
C MET A 1 -5.12 1.44 4.76
N ARG A 2 -5.77 0.42 4.20
CA ARG A 2 -6.14 -0.83 4.89
C ARG A 2 -6.09 -1.99 3.89
N TYR A 3 -5.88 -3.20 4.38
CA TYR A 3 -5.87 -4.40 3.55
C TYR A 3 -6.57 -5.56 4.25
N TYR A 4 -7.07 -6.50 3.47
CA TYR A 4 -7.69 -7.71 3.98
C TYR A 4 -6.67 -8.85 3.98
N GLN A 5 -6.47 -9.53 5.10
CA GLN A 5 -5.56 -10.67 5.22
C GLN A 5 -6.00 -11.51 6.41
N TYR A 6 -5.91 -12.84 6.31
CA TYR A 6 -6.33 -13.77 7.37
C TYR A 6 -7.78 -13.53 7.84
N PHE A 7 -8.69 -13.34 6.87
CA PHE A 7 -10.13 -13.13 7.10
C PHE A 7 -10.46 -11.90 7.96
N LYS A 8 -9.57 -10.91 8.02
CA LYS A 8 -9.82 -9.65 8.72
C LYS A 8 -9.24 -8.46 7.98
N TRP A 9 -9.84 -7.29 8.22
CA TRP A 9 -9.27 -6.01 7.80
C TRP A 9 -8.19 -5.57 8.79
N HIS A 10 -7.06 -5.12 8.26
CA HIS A 10 -5.97 -4.51 9.00
C HIS A 10 -5.87 -3.03 8.66
N GLY A 11 -5.70 -2.19 9.69
CA GLY A 11 -5.64 -0.74 9.58
C GLY A 11 -6.83 -0.02 10.25
N SER A 12 -7.02 1.28 10.02
CA SER A 12 -6.32 2.11 9.04
C SER A 12 -4.89 2.50 9.45
N PHE A 13 -3.94 2.37 8.53
CA PHE A 13 -2.57 2.86 8.67
C PHE A 13 -2.34 4.13 7.86
N LEU A 14 -1.43 4.99 8.34
CA LEU A 14 -0.96 6.15 7.59
C LEU A 14 0.19 5.74 6.68
N VAL A 15 0.18 6.29 5.47
CA VAL A 15 1.26 6.18 4.50
C VAL A 15 1.50 7.58 3.95
N GLN A 16 2.75 8.02 3.97
CA GLN A 16 3.16 9.26 3.33
C GLN A 16 3.51 8.94 1.89
N MET A 17 2.93 9.68 0.95
CA MET A 17 3.21 9.52 -0.47
C MET A 17 3.33 10.88 -1.14
N GLU A 18 4.33 10.99 -1.98
CA GLU A 18 4.58 12.12 -2.86
C GLU A 18 4.31 11.68 -4.29
N PHE A 19 3.58 12.51 -5.03
CA PHE A 19 3.25 12.31 -6.43
C PHE A 19 4.04 13.31 -7.25
N ASN A 20 4.88 12.83 -8.18
CA ASN A 20 5.68 13.68 -9.05
C ASN A 20 5.66 13.14 -10.49
N ASN A 21 4.97 13.86 -11.37
CA ASN A 21 4.87 13.53 -12.80
C ASN A 21 4.48 12.06 -13.04
N GLY A 22 3.44 11.59 -12.35
CA GLY A 22 2.96 10.20 -12.45
C GLY A 22 3.82 9.18 -11.70
N ASN A 23 4.96 9.54 -11.13
CA ASN A 23 5.71 8.68 -10.21
C ASN A 23 5.20 8.87 -8.78
N VAL A 24 5.23 7.78 -8.01
CA VAL A 24 4.86 7.77 -6.61
C VAL A 24 6.02 7.25 -5.79
N GLN A 25 6.35 7.96 -4.72
CA GLN A 25 7.32 7.53 -3.72
C GLN A 25 6.79 7.82 -2.32
N GLY A 26 7.23 7.06 -1.34
CA GLY A 26 6.70 7.22 0.01
C GLY A 26 7.23 6.21 1.00
N ASN A 27 6.67 6.26 2.20
CA ASN A 27 6.98 5.31 3.26
C ASN A 27 5.80 5.21 4.23
N GLY A 28 5.80 4.15 5.03
CA GLY A 28 4.84 3.98 6.10
C GLY A 28 5.20 2.84 7.03
N THR A 29 4.29 2.54 7.93
CA THR A 29 4.40 1.41 8.86
C THR A 29 3.01 0.83 9.12
N ASP A 30 2.94 -0.50 9.20
CA ASP A 30 1.78 -1.25 9.65
C ASP A 30 2.19 -2.38 10.61
N ASP A 31 1.29 -3.31 10.87
CA ASP A 31 1.50 -4.45 11.77
C ASP A 31 2.56 -5.44 11.26
N VAL A 32 2.81 -5.52 9.95
CA VAL A 32 3.92 -6.31 9.41
C VAL A 32 5.25 -5.60 9.65
N GLY A 33 5.34 -4.30 9.37
CA GLY A 33 6.53 -3.51 9.70
C GLY A 33 6.65 -2.20 8.95
N SER A 34 7.85 -1.60 8.98
CA SER A 34 8.15 -0.38 8.23
C SER A 34 8.52 -0.70 6.80
N TYR A 35 8.15 0.18 5.88
CA TYR A 35 8.34 -0.04 4.44
C TYR A 35 8.54 1.26 3.68
N ASP A 36 9.19 1.14 2.52
CA ASP A 36 9.19 2.17 1.48
C ASP A 36 8.16 1.79 0.41
N VAL A 37 7.62 2.80 -0.27
CA VAL A 37 6.66 2.67 -1.36
C VAL A 37 7.25 3.34 -2.60
N THR A 38 7.19 2.66 -3.74
CA THR A 38 7.43 3.23 -5.06
C THR A 38 6.30 2.84 -6.00
N GLY A 39 6.07 3.57 -7.07
CA GLY A 39 4.96 3.25 -7.97
C GLY A 39 4.71 4.28 -9.05
N SER A 40 3.59 4.11 -9.74
CA SER A 40 3.11 5.05 -10.73
C SER A 40 1.60 5.25 -10.64
N TYR A 41 1.17 6.45 -10.99
CA TYR A 41 -0.22 6.84 -11.17
C TYR A 41 -0.46 7.25 -12.61
N SER A 42 -1.48 6.65 -13.23
CA SER A 42 -1.94 6.98 -14.57
C SER A 42 -3.29 7.67 -14.49
N THR A 43 -3.37 8.89 -15.05
CA THR A 43 -4.62 9.65 -15.16
C THR A 43 -5.53 9.14 -16.27
N ASP A 44 -5.00 8.36 -17.22
CA ASP A 44 -5.76 7.88 -18.39
C ASP A 44 -6.76 6.80 -17.99
N ASP A 45 -6.39 5.96 -17.03
CA ASP A 45 -7.20 4.85 -16.51
C ASP A 45 -7.50 4.95 -15.00
N ASN A 46 -7.10 6.06 -14.38
CA ASN A 46 -7.17 6.32 -12.94
C ASN A 46 -6.62 5.15 -12.10
N ARG A 47 -5.49 4.60 -12.53
CA ARG A 47 -4.86 3.43 -11.94
C ARG A 47 -3.60 3.80 -11.19
N LEU A 48 -3.48 3.27 -9.98
CA LEU A 48 -2.33 3.43 -9.10
C LEU A 48 -1.67 2.07 -8.89
N THR A 49 -0.44 1.94 -9.37
CA THR A 49 0.38 0.75 -9.12
C THR A 49 1.47 1.08 -8.12
N LEU A 50 1.60 0.27 -7.07
CA LEU A 50 2.58 0.47 -6.01
C LEU A 50 3.38 -0.82 -5.76
N THR A 51 4.63 -0.64 -5.39
CA THR A 51 5.49 -1.64 -4.79
C THR A 51 5.82 -1.18 -3.40
N LYS A 52 5.41 -1.99 -2.42
CA LYS A 52 5.76 -1.83 -1.02
C LYS A 52 6.94 -2.74 -0.70
N GLN A 53 8.04 -2.17 -0.25
CA GLN A 53 9.25 -2.90 0.13
C GLN A 53 9.42 -2.83 1.65
N TYR A 54 9.20 -3.95 2.35
CA TYR A 54 9.42 -3.98 3.80
C TYR A 54 10.91 -3.93 4.15
N LYS A 55 11.22 -3.24 5.25
CA LYS A 55 12.55 -3.16 5.86
C LYS A 55 12.70 -4.31 6.84
N ARG A 56 13.61 -5.24 6.57
CA ARG A 56 13.90 -6.39 7.45
C ARG A 56 14.31 -5.89 8.85
N GLY A 57 13.82 -6.57 9.89
CA GLY A 57 14.11 -6.21 11.29
C GLY A 57 13.18 -5.16 11.89
N THR A 58 12.05 -4.86 11.23
CA THR A 58 11.00 -3.98 11.76
C THR A 58 9.69 -4.75 11.89
N GLY A 59 8.81 -4.36 12.82
CA GLY A 59 7.49 -4.99 13.00
C GLY A 59 7.54 -6.46 13.43
N ASP A 60 6.63 -7.29 12.91
CA ASP A 60 6.52 -8.70 13.28
C ASP A 60 7.56 -9.55 12.52
N PRO A 61 8.56 -10.16 13.19
CA PRO A 61 9.57 -10.98 12.54
C PRO A 61 9.03 -12.27 11.91
N ARG A 62 7.80 -12.69 12.27
CA ARG A 62 7.15 -13.87 11.69
C ARG A 62 6.51 -13.60 10.33
N GLU A 63 6.28 -12.33 10.00
CA GLU A 63 5.66 -11.91 8.74
C GLU A 63 6.63 -11.06 7.90
N ASN A 64 7.47 -10.24 8.54
CA ASN A 64 8.39 -9.35 7.84
C ASN A 64 9.74 -10.01 7.51
N PHE A 65 9.77 -10.63 6.35
CA PHE A 65 10.99 -11.18 5.77
C PHE A 65 11.82 -10.18 4.93
N GLY A 66 11.42 -8.90 4.88
CA GLY A 66 11.94 -7.90 3.96
C GLY A 66 11.45 -8.09 2.52
N HIS A 67 10.23 -8.61 2.35
CA HIS A 67 9.67 -8.97 1.05
C HIS A 67 8.94 -7.79 0.39
N GLN A 68 8.62 -7.96 -0.90
CA GLN A 68 7.82 -7.01 -1.66
C GLN A 68 6.35 -7.40 -1.69
N VAL A 69 5.50 -6.37 -1.61
CA VAL A 69 4.07 -6.46 -1.91
C VAL A 69 3.79 -5.61 -3.14
N LYS A 70 3.19 -6.20 -4.17
CA LYS A 70 2.68 -5.47 -5.33
C LYS A 70 1.23 -5.09 -5.06
N ILE A 71 0.86 -3.85 -5.32
CA ILE A 71 -0.47 -3.32 -5.06
C ILE A 71 -0.94 -2.64 -6.34
N ASP A 72 -2.15 -2.96 -6.75
CA ASP A 72 -2.74 -2.46 -7.99
C ASP A 72 -4.17 -2.02 -7.71
N LEU A 73 -4.41 -0.71 -7.87
CA LEU A 73 -5.63 -0.06 -7.44
C LEU A 73 -6.21 0.77 -8.57
N LYS A 74 -7.54 0.88 -8.56
CA LYS A 74 -8.28 1.78 -9.42
C LYS A 74 -9.07 2.76 -8.57
N TRP A 75 -9.18 4.00 -9.03
CA TRP A 75 -10.04 4.98 -8.38
C TRP A 75 -11.51 4.58 -8.49
N ASN A 76 -12.22 4.70 -7.38
CA ASN A 76 -13.65 4.45 -7.27
C ASN A 76 -14.38 5.76 -6.97
N ASP A 77 -15.04 6.30 -7.98
CA ASP A 77 -15.77 7.58 -7.90
C ASP A 77 -16.92 7.54 -6.90
N GLN A 78 -17.56 6.40 -6.70
CA GLN A 78 -18.68 6.30 -5.74
C GLN A 78 -18.18 6.31 -4.30
N ALA A 79 -17.10 5.58 -4.03
CA ALA A 79 -16.57 5.39 -2.69
C ALA A 79 -15.47 6.42 -2.32
N GLN A 80 -15.07 7.26 -3.27
CA GLN A 80 -14.06 8.32 -3.15
C GLN A 80 -12.73 7.79 -2.58
N HIS A 81 -12.29 6.64 -3.10
CA HIS A 81 -11.01 6.04 -2.73
C HIS A 81 -10.46 5.13 -3.83
N PHE A 82 -9.20 4.73 -3.70
CA PHE A 82 -8.61 3.68 -4.52
C PHE A 82 -8.89 2.32 -3.90
N ASP A 83 -9.42 1.37 -4.68
CA ASP A 83 -9.59 -0.02 -4.29
C ASP A 83 -8.99 -0.98 -5.33
N GLY A 84 -8.61 -2.16 -4.88
CA GLY A 84 -8.00 -3.16 -5.73
C GLY A 84 -7.36 -4.27 -4.91
N GLN A 85 -6.21 -4.77 -5.34
CA GLN A 85 -5.59 -5.94 -4.74
C GLN A 85 -4.13 -5.70 -4.35
N TRP A 86 -3.72 -6.38 -3.29
CA TRP A 86 -2.32 -6.61 -2.98
C TRP A 86 -1.95 -8.05 -3.37
N VAL A 87 -0.70 -8.28 -3.74
CA VAL A 87 -0.12 -9.59 -4.06
C VAL A 87 1.28 -9.67 -3.46
N VAL A 88 1.55 -10.75 -2.73
CA VAL A 88 2.87 -11.16 -2.27
C VAL A 88 3.25 -12.45 -2.97
N ARG A 89 4.47 -12.49 -3.49
CA ARG A 89 5.05 -13.71 -4.06
C ARG A 89 6.50 -13.84 -3.60
N THR A 90 6.74 -14.84 -2.76
CA THR A 90 8.07 -15.24 -2.31
C THR A 90 8.31 -16.71 -2.65
N ALA A 91 9.49 -17.25 -2.35
CA ALA A 91 9.78 -18.67 -2.57
C ALA A 91 8.91 -19.61 -1.71
N SER A 92 8.48 -19.16 -0.52
CA SER A 92 7.79 -20.00 0.47
C SER A 92 6.35 -19.57 0.75
N TYR A 93 5.91 -18.44 0.19
CA TYR A 93 4.59 -17.87 0.47
C TYR A 93 4.04 -17.11 -0.74
N PHE A 94 2.75 -17.34 -0.99
CA PHE A 94 1.92 -16.57 -1.91
C PHE A 94 0.68 -16.11 -1.17
N GLY A 95 0.31 -14.84 -1.35
CA GLY A 95 -0.90 -14.26 -0.81
C GLY A 95 -1.41 -13.15 -1.70
N GLN A 96 -2.72 -12.99 -1.75
CA GLN A 96 -3.35 -11.85 -2.40
C GLN A 96 -4.73 -11.61 -1.78
N ASP A 97 -5.14 -10.36 -1.69
CA ASP A 97 -6.50 -9.99 -1.31
C ASP A 97 -6.75 -8.49 -1.54
N LYS A 98 -7.89 -8.00 -1.05
CA LYS A 98 -8.36 -6.62 -1.17
C LYS A 98 -7.43 -5.62 -0.48
N PHE A 99 -7.28 -4.47 -1.12
CA PHE A 99 -6.57 -3.31 -0.60
C PHE A 99 -7.39 -2.04 -0.83
N GLU A 100 -7.38 -1.14 0.14
CA GLU A 100 -8.01 0.17 0.02
C GLU A 100 -7.08 1.30 0.46
N LEU A 101 -7.05 2.35 -0.35
CA LEU A 101 -6.29 3.56 -0.12
C LEU A 101 -7.20 4.79 -0.21
N LYS A 102 -7.45 5.38 0.97
CA LYS A 102 -8.15 6.65 1.10
C LYS A 102 -7.14 7.79 1.16
N LEU A 103 -7.30 8.76 0.28
CA LEU A 103 -6.52 9.99 0.32
C LEU A 103 -7.07 10.90 1.42
N ARG A 104 -6.17 11.59 2.11
CA ARG A 104 -6.52 12.70 3.00
C ARG A 104 -5.76 13.93 2.52
N PRO A 105 -6.40 15.10 2.43
CA PRO A 105 -5.68 16.35 2.18
C PRO A 105 -4.59 16.50 3.25
N TYR A 106 -3.37 16.80 2.84
CA TYR A 106 -2.34 17.23 3.77
C TYR A 106 -2.71 18.63 4.26
N VAL A 107 -3.27 18.72 5.47
CA VAL A 107 -3.55 20.00 6.11
C VAL A 107 -2.34 20.33 6.96
N ASN A 108 -1.60 21.39 6.59
CA ASN A 108 -0.61 21.96 7.51
C ASN A 108 -1.36 22.35 8.79
N ALA A 109 -1.02 21.72 9.91
CA ALA A 109 -1.42 22.25 11.20
C ALA A 109 -0.70 23.60 11.35
N VAL A 110 -1.48 24.68 11.27
CA VAL A 110 -1.05 26.05 11.57
C VAL A 110 -0.85 26.17 13.07
#